data_AF-A0AAN8C104-F1
#
_entry.id   AF-A0AAN8C104-F1
#
_cell.length_a   1.000
_cell.length_b   1.000
_cell.length_c   1.000
_cell.angle_alpha   90.00
_cell.angle_beta   90.00
_cell.angle_gamma   90.00
#
_symmetry.space_group_name_H-M   'P 1'
#
loop_
_entity.id
_entity.type
_entity.pdbx_description
1 polymer ?
#
loop_
_entity_poly.entity_id
_entity_poly.type
_entity_poly.pdbx_seq_one_letter_code
_entity_poly.pdbx_strand_id
1 'polypeptide(L)'
;MLWMSLCSERVTSAILLPTESYSYKEIRSFVENKMPGKSRGNDFLQYNRKALSRIYPKGQRVESSNYDPYPLWAGGCHMVALNIQTADKYTQLNSALFSMNGQTGYVLQPEFMRYDSYDPNQEKKKVKYEIAVRVIAARHLPKPGRSIVSPFVEIELCGHTDEKLKTLVYRDNGLNPVWKSPADSAVFTVFEPELTFLRFVVNEEDMFSDPNFVAQATFPVKGIRSGYRSVPLKNGYSEHLELASLLVYIDVQQAGKAEEELYSSSSQLKKRQAEVGGEPLLYETHTNLQRAAPPHQHTLLAREGSTQRTKEKKINNSKFYS
;
A
#
# COMPACT_ATOMS: atom_id res chain seq x y z
N MET A 1 3.78 15.63 15.07
CA MET A 1 5.17 15.84 14.61
C MET A 1 5.32 15.36 13.18
N LEU A 2 6.30 15.91 12.46
CA LEU A 2 6.54 15.70 11.03
C LEU A 2 7.89 15.01 10.83
N TRP A 3 8.01 14.09 9.88
CA TRP A 3 9.30 13.69 9.32
C TRP A 3 9.83 14.77 8.39
N MET A 4 11.15 14.93 8.34
CA MET A 4 11.88 15.93 7.57
C MET A 4 12.97 15.26 6.73
N SER A 5 12.97 15.53 5.43
CA SER A 5 14.06 15.07 4.54
C SER A 5 15.28 15.96 4.71
N LEU A 6 16.45 15.39 5.02
CA LEU A 6 17.72 16.12 5.12
C LEU A 6 18.87 15.35 4.46
N CYS A 7 19.80 16.13 3.90
CA CYS A 7 21.10 15.61 3.49
C CYS A 7 22.02 15.49 4.71
N SER A 8 22.89 14.48 4.70
CA SER A 8 23.93 14.30 5.71
C SER A 8 24.99 15.42 5.61
N GLU A 9 25.21 16.10 6.72
CA GLU A 9 26.36 17.00 6.95
C GLU A 9 27.12 16.54 8.20
N ARG A 10 28.45 16.71 8.21
CA ARG A 10 29.31 16.32 9.34
C ARG A 10 28.94 17.13 10.58
N VAL A 11 28.54 16.44 11.65
CA VAL A 11 28.34 17.03 12.98
C VAL A 11 29.29 16.36 13.97
N THR A 12 29.98 17.18 14.77
CA THR A 12 31.07 16.78 15.68
C THR A 12 30.63 16.46 17.10
N SER A 13 29.34 16.55 17.44
CA SER A 13 28.86 16.26 18.80
C SER A 13 27.66 15.31 18.81
N ALA A 14 27.81 14.20 19.56
CA ALA A 14 26.73 13.27 19.90
C ALA A 14 26.46 13.40 21.41
N ILE A 15 25.21 13.66 21.80
CA ILE A 15 24.82 13.84 23.21
C ILE A 15 24.04 12.59 23.65
N LEU A 16 24.47 11.97 24.76
CA LEU A 16 23.72 10.90 25.44
C LEU A 16 22.44 11.47 26.03
N LEU A 17 21.31 10.74 25.99
CA LEU A 17 20.07 11.15 26.66
C LEU A 17 20.31 11.30 28.18
N PRO A 18 20.32 12.51 28.74
CA PRO A 18 20.26 12.69 30.17
C PRO A 18 18.80 12.49 30.60
N THR A 19 18.62 11.84 31.74
CA THR A 19 17.38 11.87 32.49
C THR A 19 17.16 13.30 32.98
N GLU A 20 16.02 13.87 32.57
CA GLU A 20 15.39 15.10 33.07
C GLU A 20 15.81 16.44 32.45
N SER A 21 14.79 17.11 31.87
CA SER A 21 14.78 18.38 31.13
C SER A 21 15.36 18.36 29.71
N TYR A 22 14.45 18.29 28.73
CA TYR A 22 14.71 18.65 27.34
C TYR A 22 13.62 19.61 26.87
N SER A 23 14.02 20.65 26.14
CA SER A 23 13.11 21.68 25.63
C SER A 23 12.74 21.41 24.17
N TYR A 24 11.54 21.81 23.75
CA TYR A 24 11.11 21.72 22.34
C TYR A 24 11.98 22.57 21.39
N LYS A 25 12.79 23.50 21.94
CA LYS A 25 13.73 24.35 21.21
C LYS A 25 15.06 23.65 20.92
N GLU A 26 15.33 22.52 21.57
CA GLU A 26 16.60 21.80 21.44
C GLU A 26 16.48 20.66 20.43
N ILE A 27 17.51 20.53 19.58
CA ILE A 27 17.66 19.44 18.64
C ILE A 27 18.84 18.58 19.08
N ARG A 28 18.63 17.27 19.24
CA ARG A 28 19.73 16.34 19.55
C ARG A 28 20.14 15.54 18.33
N SER A 29 21.45 15.42 18.12
CA SER A 29 22.03 14.65 17.02
C SER A 29 22.60 13.31 17.51
N PHE A 30 22.33 12.24 16.76
CA PHE A 30 22.75 10.88 17.06
C PHE A 30 23.39 10.23 15.82
N VAL A 31 24.41 9.41 16.06
CA VAL A 31 24.99 8.55 15.00
C VAL A 31 24.09 7.33 14.83
N GLU A 32 23.93 6.82 13.60
CA GLU A 32 23.05 5.67 13.25
C GLU A 32 23.08 4.46 14.21
N ASN A 33 24.25 4.20 14.83
CA ASN A 33 24.52 3.05 15.70
C ASN A 33 24.62 3.42 17.19
N LYS A 34 24.43 4.69 17.54
CA LYS A 34 24.40 5.19 18.93
C LYS A 34 23.00 5.57 19.38
N MET A 35 21.98 4.95 18.79
CA MET A 35 20.60 5.13 19.20
C MET A 35 20.38 4.49 20.58
N PRO A 36 19.47 5.04 21.40
CA PRO A 36 19.12 4.43 22.68
C PRO A 36 18.71 2.97 22.47
N GLY A 37 19.39 2.05 23.15
CA GLY A 37 19.12 0.61 23.03
C GLY A 37 17.71 0.25 23.50
N LYS A 38 17.31 -1.02 23.29
CA LYS A 38 15.94 -1.51 23.59
C LYS A 38 15.40 -1.12 24.97
N SER A 39 16.27 -1.04 25.99
CA SER A 39 15.89 -0.66 27.37
C SER A 39 15.46 0.81 27.54
N ARG A 40 15.89 1.71 26.64
CA ARG A 40 15.53 3.14 26.64
C ARG A 40 14.68 3.55 25.42
N GLY A 41 14.09 2.57 24.73
CA GLY A 41 13.28 2.81 23.53
C GLY A 41 12.05 3.69 23.82
N ASN A 42 11.36 3.46 24.94
CA ASN A 42 10.19 4.26 25.33
C ASN A 42 10.56 5.70 25.67
N ASP A 43 11.66 5.93 26.39
CA ASP A 43 12.13 7.29 26.70
C ASP A 43 12.46 8.06 25.42
N PHE A 44 13.04 7.39 24.43
CA PHE A 44 13.39 8.00 23.16
C PHE A 44 12.15 8.31 22.30
N LEU A 45 11.15 7.42 22.29
CA LEU A 45 9.85 7.71 21.67
C LEU A 45 9.18 8.91 22.32
N GLN A 46 9.18 9.00 23.67
CA GLN A 46 8.65 10.14 24.39
C GLN A 46 9.42 11.43 24.07
N TYR A 47 10.75 11.37 24.01
CA TYR A 47 11.58 12.49 23.56
C TYR A 47 11.17 12.97 22.17
N ASN A 48 11.06 12.03 21.22
CA ASN A 48 10.64 12.29 19.85
C ASN A 48 9.17 12.72 19.71
N ARG A 49 8.38 12.77 20.78
CA ARG A 49 7.03 13.38 20.78
C ARG A 49 7.03 14.85 21.22
N LYS A 50 8.12 15.35 21.81
CA LYS A 50 8.21 16.71 22.35
C LYS A 50 9.38 17.53 21.81
N ALA A 51 10.43 16.89 21.28
CA ALA A 51 11.61 17.54 20.71
C ALA A 51 12.08 16.83 19.42
N LEU A 52 12.94 17.49 18.66
CA LEU A 52 13.43 16.99 17.37
C LEU A 52 14.75 16.22 17.52
N SER A 53 14.85 15.10 16.81
CA SER A 53 16.06 14.30 16.69
C SER A 53 16.61 14.32 15.27
N ARG A 54 17.93 14.46 15.14
CA ARG A 54 18.70 14.31 13.91
C ARG A 54 19.58 13.08 13.97
N ILE A 55 19.50 12.21 12.97
CA ILE A 55 20.29 10.99 12.88
C ILE A 55 21.13 11.10 11.63
N TYR A 56 22.40 10.71 11.70
CA TYR A 56 23.32 10.81 10.57
C TYR A 56 24.22 9.58 10.45
N PRO A 57 24.76 9.31 9.23
CA PRO A 57 25.58 8.14 8.98
C PRO A 57 26.85 8.15 9.83
N LYS A 58 27.30 6.97 10.24
CA LYS A 58 28.58 6.85 10.97
C LYS A 58 29.78 7.22 10.09
N GLY A 59 30.83 7.78 10.70
CA GLY A 59 32.04 8.20 9.98
C GLY A 59 32.80 7.09 9.23
N GLN A 60 32.55 5.82 9.55
CA GLN A 60 33.13 4.67 8.84
C GLN A 60 32.58 4.48 7.43
N ARG A 61 31.46 5.13 7.08
CA ARG A 61 30.86 5.09 5.73
C ARG A 61 31.61 6.05 4.80
N VAL A 62 32.90 5.79 4.61
CA VAL A 62 33.79 6.61 3.77
C VAL A 62 33.36 6.62 2.30
N GLU A 63 32.73 5.54 1.85
CA GLU A 63 32.12 5.41 0.50
C GLU A 63 30.71 6.00 0.42
N SER A 64 30.25 6.72 1.45
CA SER A 64 28.93 7.37 1.49
C SER A 64 27.72 6.42 1.38
N SER A 65 27.87 5.13 1.69
CA SER A 65 26.72 4.20 1.79
C SER A 65 25.70 4.66 2.83
N ASN A 66 24.42 4.35 2.67
CA ASN A 66 23.39 4.68 3.66
C ASN A 66 23.03 3.51 4.59
N TYR A 67 22.45 3.86 5.73
CA TYR A 67 21.81 2.92 6.67
C TYR A 67 20.31 2.82 6.36
N ASP A 68 19.66 1.77 6.87
CA ASP A 68 18.20 1.62 6.76
C ASP A 68 17.46 2.67 7.60
N PRO A 69 16.67 3.57 6.97
CA PRO A 69 15.96 4.62 7.69
C PRO A 69 14.71 4.10 8.42
N TYR A 70 14.16 2.93 8.06
CA TYR A 70 12.89 2.44 8.60
C TYR A 70 12.89 2.34 10.14
N PRO A 71 13.88 1.71 10.81
CA PRO A 71 13.87 1.60 12.27
C PRO A 71 13.85 2.96 12.98
N LEU A 72 14.43 3.99 12.35
CA LEU A 72 14.50 5.34 12.90
C LEU A 72 13.18 6.07 12.70
N TRP A 73 12.58 5.97 11.51
CA TRP A 73 11.24 6.49 11.28
C TRP A 73 10.22 5.87 12.24
N ALA A 74 10.23 4.53 12.40
CA ALA A 74 9.39 3.82 13.35
C ALA A 74 9.65 4.24 14.81
N GLY A 75 10.88 4.65 15.13
CA GLY A 75 11.27 5.26 16.40
C GLY A 75 10.88 6.74 16.57
N GLY A 76 10.14 7.33 15.63
CA GLY A 76 9.70 8.72 15.68
C GLY A 76 10.79 9.74 15.33
N CYS A 77 11.95 9.29 14.83
CA CYS A 77 13.05 10.19 14.46
C CYS A 77 12.64 11.12 13.31
N HIS A 78 12.92 12.41 13.45
CA HIS A 78 12.40 13.44 12.53
C HIS A 78 13.31 13.63 11.31
N MET A 79 14.60 13.81 11.59
CA MET A 79 15.62 14.19 10.61
C MET A 79 16.57 13.01 10.41
N VAL A 80 16.14 12.02 9.62
CA VAL A 80 16.94 10.84 9.31
C VAL A 80 17.79 11.15 8.09
N ALA A 81 18.99 11.70 8.32
CA ALA A 81 19.84 12.24 7.27
C ALA A 81 20.57 11.13 6.50
N LEU A 82 20.46 11.17 5.17
CA LEU A 82 21.10 10.23 4.25
C LEU A 82 22.09 10.97 3.33
N ASN A 83 23.04 10.23 2.78
CA ASN A 83 23.91 10.65 1.70
C ASN A 83 23.13 10.62 0.37
N ILE A 84 22.52 11.75 0.00
CA ILE A 84 21.64 11.87 -1.19
C ILE A 84 22.40 11.66 -2.50
N GLN A 85 23.71 11.88 -2.52
CA GLN A 85 24.58 11.59 -3.67
C GLN A 85 24.70 10.09 -4.00
N THR A 86 24.27 9.21 -3.09
CA THR A 86 24.38 7.76 -3.24
C THR A 86 23.06 7.20 -3.76
N ALA A 87 23.09 6.62 -4.97
CA ALA A 87 21.95 5.91 -5.56
C ALA A 87 21.82 4.52 -4.94
N ASP A 88 21.08 4.41 -3.83
CA ASP A 88 20.87 3.14 -3.12
C ASP A 88 19.40 2.93 -2.74
N LYS A 89 19.11 1.76 -2.17
CA LYS A 89 17.76 1.42 -1.70
C LYS A 89 17.19 2.46 -0.75
N TYR A 90 18.01 3.02 0.14
CA TYR A 90 17.55 3.86 1.23
C TYR A 90 17.25 5.29 0.78
N THR A 91 18.01 5.85 -0.16
CA THR A 91 17.64 7.13 -0.79
C THR A 91 16.37 7.00 -1.63
N GLN A 92 16.13 5.84 -2.24
CA GLN A 92 14.90 5.54 -2.98
C GLN A 92 13.68 5.41 -2.04
N LEU A 93 13.82 4.75 -0.87
CA LEU A 93 12.79 4.74 0.17
C LEU A 93 12.49 6.14 0.70
N ASN A 94 13.53 6.95 0.93
CA ASN A 94 13.39 8.34 1.35
C ASN A 94 12.60 9.16 0.32
N SER A 95 12.97 9.06 -0.96
CA SER A 95 12.24 9.71 -2.05
C SER A 95 10.77 9.27 -2.10
N ALA A 96 10.48 7.98 -1.87
CA ALA A 96 9.11 7.47 -1.85
C ALA A 96 8.30 8.03 -0.67
N LEU A 97 8.86 8.05 0.55
CA LEU A 97 8.21 8.63 1.73
C LEU A 97 7.88 10.10 1.49
N PHE A 98 8.86 10.89 1.07
CA PHE A 98 8.71 12.33 0.87
C PHE A 98 8.06 12.71 -0.46
N SER A 99 7.68 11.75 -1.30
CA SER A 99 6.77 12.00 -2.42
C SER A 99 5.35 12.32 -1.94
N MET A 100 5.00 11.90 -0.73
CA MET A 100 3.75 12.24 -0.07
C MET A 100 3.70 13.74 0.26
N ASN A 101 2.49 14.24 0.53
CA ASN A 101 2.27 15.64 0.89
C ASN A 101 2.89 16.63 -0.12
N GLY A 102 2.79 16.31 -1.41
CA GLY A 102 3.20 17.20 -2.50
C GLY A 102 4.71 17.49 -2.55
N GLN A 103 5.57 16.60 -2.06
CA GLN A 103 7.04 16.78 -2.11
C GLN A 103 7.56 18.01 -1.33
N THR A 104 6.84 18.43 -0.30
CA THR A 104 7.25 19.56 0.56
C THR A 104 8.49 19.28 1.40
N GLY A 105 8.94 18.03 1.47
CA GLY A 105 9.99 17.58 2.39
C GLY A 105 9.49 17.31 3.81
N TYR A 106 8.19 17.48 4.07
CA TYR A 106 7.55 17.23 5.36
C TYR A 106 6.38 16.25 5.24
N VAL A 107 6.38 15.19 6.04
CA VAL A 107 5.30 14.20 6.11
C VAL A 107 4.82 14.07 7.55
N LEU A 108 3.50 14.19 7.78
CA LEU A 108 2.95 14.03 9.12
C LEU A 108 3.12 12.59 9.58
N GLN A 109 3.68 12.41 10.78
CA GLN A 109 3.74 11.09 11.40
C GLN A 109 2.31 10.54 11.61
N PRO A 110 2.10 9.23 11.43
CA PRO A 110 0.83 8.59 11.70
C PRO A 110 0.28 8.95 13.07
N GLU A 111 -1.05 9.00 13.17
CA GLU A 111 -1.73 9.40 14.39
C GLU A 111 -1.36 8.53 15.59
N PHE A 112 -1.31 7.21 15.41
CA PHE A 112 -0.95 6.29 16.48
C PHE A 112 0.44 6.60 17.06
N MET A 113 1.45 6.94 16.23
CA MET A 113 2.81 7.25 16.69
C MET A 113 2.89 8.48 17.61
N ARG A 114 1.90 9.36 17.54
CA ARG A 114 1.84 10.61 18.29
C ARG A 114 1.25 10.45 19.69
N TYR A 115 0.73 9.27 20.04
CA TYR A 115 0.23 8.96 21.38
C TYR A 115 1.25 8.25 22.26
N ASP A 116 1.15 8.43 23.57
CA ASP A 116 2.05 7.83 24.55
C ASP A 116 1.98 6.30 24.61
N SER A 117 0.87 5.72 24.17
CA SER A 117 0.64 4.28 24.09
C SER A 117 1.35 3.59 22.92
N TYR A 118 1.94 4.34 21.97
CA TYR A 118 2.57 3.73 20.81
C TYR A 118 3.81 2.93 21.18
N ASP A 119 3.79 1.66 20.83
CA ASP A 119 4.91 0.73 20.85
C ASP A 119 5.11 0.16 19.43
N PRO A 120 6.23 0.50 18.75
CA PRO A 120 6.55 -0.05 17.43
C PRO A 120 6.50 -1.58 17.38
N ASN A 121 6.77 -2.29 18.49
CA ASN A 121 6.76 -3.76 18.51
C ASN A 121 5.35 -4.36 18.57
N GLN A 122 4.36 -3.60 19.03
CA GLN A 122 2.96 -4.04 19.05
C GLN A 122 2.29 -3.86 17.70
N GLU A 123 2.53 -2.74 17.02
CA GLU A 123 1.98 -2.46 15.68
C GLU A 123 2.41 -3.52 14.65
N LYS A 124 3.56 -4.14 14.87
CA LYS A 124 4.15 -5.22 14.06
C LYS A 124 3.41 -6.56 14.12
N LYS A 125 2.35 -6.70 14.92
CA LYS A 125 1.67 -7.98 15.14
C LYS A 125 0.32 -8.12 14.43
N LYS A 126 -0.33 -7.00 14.08
CA LYS A 126 -1.67 -7.02 13.48
C LYS A 126 -1.59 -6.80 11.97
N VAL A 127 -2.04 -7.79 11.19
CA VAL A 127 -2.15 -7.65 9.73
C VAL A 127 -3.15 -6.56 9.40
N LYS A 128 -2.79 -5.66 8.46
CA LYS A 128 -3.63 -4.56 7.98
C LYS A 128 -3.96 -4.71 6.51
N TYR A 129 -2.98 -5.11 5.70
CA TYR A 129 -3.19 -5.45 4.29
C TYR A 129 -2.57 -6.78 3.93
N GLU A 130 -3.20 -7.47 2.98
CA GLU A 130 -2.57 -8.48 2.15
C GLU A 130 -2.51 -7.93 0.73
N ILE A 131 -1.32 -7.94 0.13
CA ILE A 131 -1.07 -7.38 -1.20
C ILE A 131 -0.58 -8.50 -2.10
N ALA A 132 -1.37 -8.85 -3.12
CA ALA A 132 -0.96 -9.77 -4.17
C ALA A 132 -0.53 -9.00 -5.42
N VAL A 133 0.68 -9.24 -5.91
CA VAL A 133 1.25 -8.54 -7.06
C VAL A 133 1.62 -9.52 -8.15
N ARG A 134 1.15 -9.28 -9.37
CA ARG A 134 1.55 -10.02 -10.57
C ARG A 134 2.20 -9.08 -11.56
N VAL A 135 3.47 -9.32 -11.86
CA VAL A 135 4.17 -8.63 -12.95
C VAL A 135 3.82 -9.30 -14.27
N ILE A 136 3.36 -8.51 -15.24
CA ILE A 136 2.82 -9.01 -16.51
C ILE A 136 3.78 -8.70 -17.65
N ALA A 137 4.17 -7.43 -17.78
CA ALA A 137 5.01 -6.98 -18.89
C ALA A 137 5.83 -5.75 -18.49
N ALA A 138 6.80 -5.39 -19.32
CA ALA A 138 7.48 -4.10 -19.26
C ALA A 138 7.50 -3.46 -20.63
N ARG A 139 7.83 -2.17 -20.69
CA ARG A 139 8.16 -1.48 -21.94
C ARG A 139 9.33 -0.53 -21.74
N HIS A 140 10.11 -0.33 -22.80
CA HIS A 140 11.18 0.68 -22.90
C HIS A 140 12.16 0.63 -21.71
N LEU A 141 12.59 -0.57 -21.31
CA LEU A 141 13.61 -0.69 -20.28
C LEU A 141 14.93 -0.08 -20.80
N PRO A 142 15.64 0.71 -19.98
CA PRO A 142 16.91 1.30 -20.40
C PRO A 142 17.92 0.20 -20.68
N LYS A 143 18.77 0.45 -21.67
CA LYS A 143 19.81 -0.48 -22.10
C LYS A 143 21.13 -0.12 -21.41
N PRO A 144 21.61 -0.89 -20.42
CA PRO A 144 22.97 -0.73 -19.95
C PRO A 144 23.94 -1.19 -21.05
N GLY A 145 24.70 -0.24 -21.60
CA GLY A 145 25.73 -0.55 -22.59
C GLY A 145 25.22 -1.05 -23.96
N ARG A 146 25.89 -2.05 -24.53
CA ARG A 146 25.69 -2.51 -25.92
C ARG A 146 24.87 -3.80 -26.06
N SER A 147 24.73 -4.60 -25.00
CA SER A 147 23.96 -5.85 -24.96
C SER A 147 22.46 -5.62 -24.92
N ILE A 148 21.68 -6.62 -25.35
CA ILE A 148 20.23 -6.60 -25.18
C ILE A 148 19.94 -7.04 -23.74
N VAL A 149 19.08 -6.28 -23.06
CA VAL A 149 18.67 -6.56 -21.68
C VAL A 149 17.96 -7.91 -21.60
N SER A 150 18.38 -8.74 -20.65
CA SER A 150 17.63 -9.94 -20.23
C SER A 150 16.95 -9.66 -18.88
N PRO A 151 15.79 -8.98 -18.86
CA PRO A 151 15.25 -8.44 -17.62
C PRO A 151 14.55 -9.48 -16.73
N PHE A 152 14.65 -9.26 -15.42
CA PHE A 152 13.74 -9.80 -14.42
C PHE A 152 13.35 -8.70 -13.43
N VAL A 153 12.21 -8.90 -12.76
CA VAL A 153 11.70 -7.93 -11.78
C VAL A 153 11.76 -8.55 -10.39
N GLU A 154 12.42 -7.85 -9.47
CA GLU A 154 12.34 -8.09 -8.03
C GLU A 154 11.26 -7.18 -7.44
N ILE A 155 10.32 -7.77 -6.71
CA ILE A 155 9.27 -7.09 -5.96
C ILE A 155 9.65 -7.23 -4.50
N GLU A 156 9.92 -6.10 -3.85
CA GLU A 156 10.33 -6.03 -2.45
C GLU A 156 9.24 -5.33 -1.64
N LEU A 157 8.87 -5.93 -0.50
CA LEU A 157 8.16 -5.23 0.56
C LEU A 157 9.21 -4.73 1.55
N CYS A 158 9.35 -3.40 1.66
CA CYS A 158 10.34 -2.76 2.53
C CYS A 158 9.65 -2.06 3.69
N GLY A 159 10.20 -2.18 4.89
CA GLY A 159 9.68 -1.54 6.10
C GLY A 159 9.85 -2.49 7.27
N HIS A 160 8.73 -2.93 7.85
CA HIS A 160 8.80 -3.89 8.95
C HIS A 160 9.46 -5.21 8.56
N THR A 161 9.00 -5.81 7.47
CA THR A 161 9.59 -7.00 6.86
C THR A 161 10.44 -6.58 5.66
N ASP A 162 11.40 -7.43 5.29
CA ASP A 162 12.21 -7.28 4.08
C ASP A 162 12.02 -8.54 3.23
N GLU A 163 10.82 -8.66 2.66
CA GLU A 163 10.41 -9.79 1.83
C GLU A 163 10.64 -9.45 0.37
N LYS A 164 11.20 -10.40 -0.39
CA LYS A 164 11.49 -10.21 -1.82
C LYS A 164 11.06 -11.42 -2.64
N LEU A 165 10.49 -11.15 -3.79
CA LEU A 165 10.11 -12.15 -4.78
C LEU A 165 10.59 -11.72 -6.16
N LYS A 166 11.01 -12.69 -6.98
CA LYS A 166 11.58 -12.44 -8.30
C LYS A 166 10.76 -13.11 -9.37
N THR A 167 10.57 -12.44 -10.50
CA THR A 167 10.10 -13.09 -11.72
C THR A 167 11.21 -13.96 -12.32
N LEU A 168 10.85 -14.82 -13.26
CA LEU A 168 11.82 -15.43 -14.16
C LEU A 168 12.49 -14.37 -15.03
N VAL A 169 13.70 -14.67 -15.49
CA VAL A 169 14.43 -13.86 -16.48
C VAL A 169 13.77 -14.01 -17.84
N TYR A 170 13.46 -12.88 -18.46
CA TYR A 170 13.05 -12.82 -19.85
C TYR A 170 14.30 -12.57 -20.71
N ARG A 171 14.65 -13.48 -21.61
CA ARG A 171 15.90 -13.39 -22.38
C ARG A 171 15.80 -12.36 -23.51
N ASP A 172 16.86 -11.57 -23.66
CA ASP A 172 17.16 -10.73 -24.82
C ASP A 172 15.98 -9.84 -25.29
N ASN A 173 15.23 -9.26 -24.35
CA ASN A 173 14.17 -8.31 -24.67
C ASN A 173 13.93 -7.28 -23.55
N GLY A 174 14.49 -6.08 -23.72
CA GLY A 174 14.19 -4.91 -22.88
C GLY A 174 13.05 -4.02 -23.40
N LEU A 175 12.62 -4.19 -24.65
CA LEU A 175 11.68 -3.26 -25.28
C LEU A 175 10.23 -3.52 -24.88
N ASN A 176 9.81 -4.79 -24.85
CA ASN A 176 8.44 -5.21 -24.54
C ASN A 176 8.34 -6.65 -23.97
N PRO A 177 9.13 -7.03 -22.95
CA PRO A 177 9.05 -8.36 -22.37
C PRO A 177 7.68 -8.62 -21.75
N VAL A 178 7.20 -9.86 -21.85
CA VAL A 178 5.93 -10.30 -21.24
C VAL A 178 6.15 -11.61 -20.49
N TRP A 179 6.02 -11.58 -19.17
CA TRP A 179 6.14 -12.75 -18.31
C TRP A 179 4.83 -13.57 -18.36
N LYS A 180 4.67 -14.39 -19.42
CA LYS A 180 3.50 -15.25 -19.67
C LYS A 180 3.69 -16.64 -19.07
N SER A 181 3.20 -16.84 -17.85
CA SER A 181 3.00 -18.14 -17.19
C SER A 181 2.04 -17.89 -16.02
N PRO A 182 1.41 -18.88 -15.35
CA PRO A 182 0.75 -18.60 -14.08
C PRO A 182 1.87 -18.36 -13.06
N ALA A 183 2.51 -17.20 -13.13
CA ALA A 183 3.35 -16.71 -12.07
C ALA A 183 2.41 -16.48 -10.89
N ASP A 184 2.54 -17.33 -9.88
CA ASP A 184 1.87 -17.13 -8.61
C ASP A 184 2.07 -15.68 -8.21
N SER A 185 0.97 -15.05 -7.80
CA SER A 185 1.04 -13.63 -7.43
C SER A 185 1.91 -13.54 -6.19
N ALA A 186 2.85 -12.60 -6.19
CA ALA A 186 3.68 -12.32 -5.04
C ALA A 186 2.77 -11.78 -3.92
N VAL A 187 2.50 -12.59 -2.90
CA VAL A 187 1.64 -12.23 -1.77
C VAL A 187 2.50 -11.72 -0.63
N PHE A 188 2.18 -10.52 -0.16
CA PHE A 188 2.88 -9.83 0.92
C PHE A 188 1.91 -9.48 2.03
N THR A 189 2.34 -9.67 3.28
CA THR A 189 1.57 -9.33 4.48
C THR A 189 2.08 -8.01 5.06
N VAL A 190 1.19 -7.03 5.22
CA VAL A 190 1.54 -5.69 5.70
C VAL A 190 0.92 -5.42 7.07
N PHE A 191 1.78 -5.14 8.04
CA PHE A 191 1.40 -4.80 9.42
C PHE A 191 1.32 -3.29 9.66
N GLU A 192 2.24 -2.52 9.06
CA GLU A 192 2.37 -1.07 9.27
C GLU A 192 2.34 -0.31 7.93
N PRO A 193 1.15 -0.03 7.38
CA PRO A 193 1.05 0.50 6.02
C PRO A 193 1.60 1.91 5.84
N GLU A 194 1.73 2.66 6.93
CA GLU A 194 2.21 4.04 6.91
C GLU A 194 3.73 4.14 6.69
N LEU A 195 4.47 3.09 7.04
CA LEU A 195 5.93 3.00 6.95
C LEU A 195 6.40 1.80 6.12
N THR A 196 5.49 1.19 5.36
CA THR A 196 5.80 0.09 4.45
C THR A 196 5.75 0.58 3.00
N PHE A 197 6.68 0.11 2.19
CA PHE A 197 6.85 0.48 0.80
C PHE A 197 6.83 -0.77 -0.07
N LEU A 198 6.15 -0.69 -1.21
CA LEU A 198 6.28 -1.66 -2.28
C LEU A 198 7.27 -1.12 -3.30
N ARG A 199 8.34 -1.88 -3.53
CA ARG A 199 9.46 -1.51 -4.38
C ARG A 199 9.58 -2.52 -5.51
N PHE A 200 9.64 -2.01 -6.73
CA PHE A 200 9.89 -2.77 -7.94
C PHE A 200 11.31 -2.46 -8.39
N VAL A 201 12.15 -3.47 -8.56
CA VAL A 201 13.50 -3.31 -9.11
C VAL A 201 13.58 -4.16 -10.36
N VAL A 202 13.89 -3.52 -11.48
CA VAL A 202 14.21 -4.20 -12.73
C VAL A 202 15.72 -4.38 -12.76
N ASN A 203 16.14 -5.62 -12.89
CA ASN A 203 17.54 -5.97 -13.11
C ASN A 203 17.66 -6.70 -14.45
N GLU A 204 18.86 -6.71 -15.01
CA GLU A 204 19.23 -7.64 -16.06
C GLU A 204 20.14 -8.72 -15.52
N GLU A 205 20.05 -9.91 -16.10
CA GLU A 205 21.03 -10.97 -15.91
C GLU A 205 22.08 -10.87 -17.01
N ASP A 206 23.34 -10.73 -16.64
CA ASP A 206 24.44 -10.71 -17.62
C ASP A 206 24.94 -12.11 -18.01
N MET A 207 25.99 -12.17 -18.82
CA MET A 207 26.58 -13.42 -19.29
C MET A 207 27.17 -14.30 -18.18
N PHE A 208 27.45 -13.73 -17.00
CA PHE A 208 27.95 -14.43 -15.81
C PHE A 208 26.83 -14.75 -14.81
N SER A 209 25.57 -14.50 -15.19
CA SER A 209 24.40 -14.62 -14.31
C SER A 209 24.40 -13.64 -13.13
N ASP A 210 25.15 -12.55 -13.23
CA ASP A 210 25.16 -11.51 -12.21
C ASP A 210 24.02 -10.51 -12.46
N PRO A 211 23.27 -10.13 -11.41
CA PRO A 211 22.17 -9.19 -11.54
C PRO A 211 22.70 -7.75 -11.60
N ASN A 212 22.42 -7.06 -12.70
CA ASN A 212 22.78 -5.66 -12.91
C ASN A 212 21.54 -4.77 -12.84
N PHE A 213 21.62 -3.68 -12.07
CA PHE A 213 20.51 -2.74 -11.90
C PHE A 213 20.16 -2.04 -13.22
N VAL A 214 18.85 -2.02 -13.55
CA VAL A 214 18.33 -1.35 -14.73
C VAL A 214 17.46 -0.15 -14.33
N ALA A 215 16.46 -0.37 -13.47
CA ALA A 215 15.52 0.67 -13.06
C ALA A 215 14.80 0.29 -11.77
N GLN A 216 14.12 1.24 -11.14
CA GLN A 216 13.26 0.99 -9.98
C GLN A 216 12.00 1.84 -9.95
N ALA A 217 11.00 1.41 -9.19
CA ALA A 217 9.92 2.28 -8.73
C ALA A 217 9.51 1.89 -7.31
N THR A 218 9.41 2.87 -6.41
CA THR A 218 9.12 2.65 -4.98
C THR A 218 7.92 3.49 -4.57
N PHE A 219 6.94 2.88 -3.89
CA PHE A 219 5.69 3.54 -3.49
C PHE A 219 5.31 3.19 -2.05
N PRO A 220 4.81 4.15 -1.26
CA PRO A 220 4.15 3.84 0.02
C PRO A 220 2.92 2.94 -0.21
N VAL A 221 2.81 1.84 0.54
CA VAL A 221 1.73 0.85 0.30
C VAL A 221 0.33 1.42 0.52
N LYS A 222 0.19 2.39 1.45
CA LYS A 222 -1.07 3.08 1.72
C LYS A 222 -1.68 3.77 0.48
N GLY A 223 -0.84 4.16 -0.50
CA GLY A 223 -1.28 4.82 -1.73
C GLY A 223 -1.58 3.87 -2.90
N ILE A 224 -1.37 2.56 -2.74
CA ILE A 224 -1.51 1.58 -3.81
C ILE A 224 -2.97 1.23 -4.04
N ARG A 225 -3.35 1.04 -5.31
CA ARG A 225 -4.71 0.72 -5.74
C ARG A 225 -4.75 -0.59 -6.52
N SER A 226 -5.75 -1.42 -6.25
CA SER A 226 -5.98 -2.68 -6.96
C SER A 226 -6.28 -2.51 -8.46
N GLY A 227 -6.20 -3.60 -9.21
CA GLY A 227 -6.45 -3.70 -10.64
C GLY A 227 -5.18 -3.68 -11.50
N TYR A 228 -5.37 -3.55 -12.82
CA TYR A 228 -4.25 -3.36 -13.76
C TYR A 228 -3.68 -1.94 -13.61
N ARG A 229 -2.38 -1.85 -13.37
CA ARG A 229 -1.66 -0.60 -13.15
C ARG A 229 -0.40 -0.53 -14.00
N SER A 230 -0.14 0.66 -14.51
CA SER A 230 1.17 1.01 -15.07
C SER A 230 2.05 1.51 -13.93
N VAL A 231 3.27 0.99 -13.83
CA VAL A 231 4.28 1.41 -12.86
C VAL A 231 5.38 2.16 -13.61
N PRO A 232 5.38 3.51 -13.61
CA PRO A 232 6.45 4.30 -14.23
C PRO A 232 7.78 4.05 -13.52
N LEU A 233 8.81 3.74 -14.28
CA LEU A 233 10.13 3.42 -13.77
C LEU A 233 11.02 4.66 -13.64
N LYS A 234 12.00 4.56 -12.75
CA LYS A 234 12.98 5.59 -12.41
C LYS A 234 14.39 5.00 -12.44
N ASN A 235 15.39 5.86 -12.57
CA ASN A 235 16.80 5.46 -12.47
C ASN A 235 17.22 5.28 -10.98
N GLY A 236 18.51 5.00 -10.75
CA GLY A 236 19.07 4.82 -9.40
C GLY A 236 18.92 6.04 -8.48
N TYR A 237 18.84 7.24 -9.05
CA TYR A 237 18.69 8.52 -8.35
C TYR A 237 17.22 8.94 -8.17
N SER A 238 16.27 8.05 -8.49
CA SER A 238 14.82 8.31 -8.44
C SER A 238 14.32 9.38 -9.43
N GLU A 239 15.07 9.61 -10.51
CA GLU A 239 14.65 10.45 -11.65
C GLU A 239 13.83 9.63 -12.65
N HIS A 240 12.89 10.27 -13.33
CA HIS A 240 11.99 9.59 -14.25
C HIS A 240 12.71 9.07 -15.50
N LEU A 241 12.44 7.81 -15.85
CA LEU A 241 12.85 7.25 -17.14
C LEU A 241 11.72 7.45 -18.14
N GLU A 242 12.06 8.01 -19.30
CA GLU A 242 11.10 8.27 -20.36
C GLU A 242 10.52 6.96 -20.91
N LEU A 243 9.18 6.87 -20.98
CA LEU A 243 8.38 5.72 -21.46
C LEU A 243 8.52 4.40 -20.68
N ALA A 244 9.60 4.21 -19.91
CA ALA A 244 9.89 3.01 -19.16
C ALA A 244 8.82 2.72 -18.11
N SER A 245 8.16 1.58 -18.21
CA SER A 245 7.13 1.20 -17.23
C SER A 245 6.87 -0.30 -17.19
N LEU A 246 6.44 -0.80 -16.02
CA LEU A 246 5.87 -2.14 -15.88
C LEU A 246 4.34 -2.09 -16.03
N LEU A 247 3.77 -3.17 -16.56
CA LEU A 247 2.37 -3.51 -16.42
C LEU A 247 2.23 -4.56 -15.32
N VAL A 248 1.43 -4.25 -14.31
CA VAL A 248 1.19 -5.14 -13.18
C VAL A 248 -0.30 -5.28 -12.92
N TYR A 249 -0.71 -6.40 -12.33
CA TYR A 249 -1.99 -6.54 -11.65
C TYR A 249 -1.73 -6.57 -10.14
N ILE A 250 -2.42 -5.72 -9.40
CA ILE A 250 -2.32 -5.65 -7.94
C ILE A 250 -3.69 -5.95 -7.34
N ASP A 251 -3.74 -6.78 -6.31
CA ASP A 251 -4.91 -6.92 -5.46
C ASP A 251 -4.53 -6.57 -4.01
N VAL A 252 -5.27 -5.64 -3.41
CA VAL A 252 -5.06 -5.16 -2.04
C VAL A 252 -6.30 -5.51 -1.23
N GLN A 253 -6.14 -6.40 -0.27
CA GLN A 253 -7.17 -6.81 0.68
C GLN A 253 -6.89 -6.18 2.04
N GLN A 254 -7.87 -5.51 2.64
CA GLN A 254 -7.72 -4.90 3.97
C GLN A 254 -8.26 -5.86 5.04
N ALA A 255 -7.38 -6.36 5.91
CA ALA A 255 -7.71 -7.39 6.89
C ALA A 255 -8.85 -6.99 7.85
N GLY A 256 -9.02 -5.70 8.16
CA GLY A 256 -10.07 -5.21 9.06
C GLY A 256 -11.44 -4.97 8.40
N LYS A 257 -11.52 -4.75 7.09
CA LYS A 257 -12.80 -4.48 6.42
C LYS A 257 -13.66 -5.73 6.31
N ALA A 258 -13.04 -6.88 6.05
CA ALA A 258 -13.76 -8.15 5.98
C ALA A 258 -14.45 -8.49 7.30
N GLU A 259 -13.77 -8.30 8.44
CA GLU A 259 -14.36 -8.54 9.77
C GLU A 259 -15.49 -7.54 10.11
N GLU A 260 -15.31 -6.24 9.82
CA GLU A 260 -16.34 -5.23 10.04
C GLU A 260 -17.57 -5.43 9.14
N GLU A 261 -17.36 -5.79 7.86
CA GLU A 261 -18.43 -6.13 6.92
C GLU A 261 -19.18 -7.40 7.34
N LEU A 262 -18.47 -8.43 7.80
CA LEU A 262 -19.06 -9.65 8.36
C LEU A 262 -19.86 -9.37 9.64
N TYR A 263 -19.33 -8.54 10.53
CA TYR A 263 -19.99 -8.16 11.78
C TYR A 263 -21.24 -7.29 11.53
N SER A 264 -21.13 -6.33 10.61
CA SER A 264 -22.26 -5.49 10.16
C SER A 264 -23.34 -6.34 9.49
N SER A 265 -22.96 -7.25 8.59
CA SER A 265 -23.88 -8.19 7.92
C SER A 265 -24.57 -9.11 8.92
N SER A 266 -23.84 -9.70 9.87
CA SER A 266 -24.40 -10.53 10.94
C SER A 266 -25.37 -9.75 11.83
N SER A 267 -25.04 -8.49 12.16
CA SER A 267 -25.90 -7.64 12.98
C SER A 267 -27.19 -7.27 12.25
N GLN A 268 -27.12 -6.99 10.94
CA GLN A 268 -28.29 -6.72 10.10
C GLN A 268 -29.20 -7.95 9.97
N LEU A 269 -28.65 -9.16 9.81
CA LEU A 269 -29.42 -10.41 9.74
C LEU A 269 -30.16 -10.68 11.05
N LYS A 270 -29.50 -10.49 12.20
CA LYS A 270 -30.13 -10.62 13.53
C LYS A 270 -31.26 -9.62 13.72
N LYS A 271 -31.08 -8.37 13.27
CA LYS A 271 -32.12 -7.34 13.33
C LYS A 271 -33.35 -7.72 12.48
N ARG A 272 -33.14 -8.20 11.25
CA ARG A 272 -34.25 -8.68 10.40
C ARG A 272 -34.98 -9.88 11.00
N GLN A 273 -34.27 -10.83 11.61
CA GLN A 273 -34.91 -11.96 12.29
C GLN A 273 -35.76 -11.50 13.49
N ALA A 274 -35.32 -10.49 14.24
CA ALA A 274 -36.10 -9.91 15.34
C ALA A 274 -37.35 -9.16 14.84
N GLU A 275 -37.26 -8.49 13.69
CA GLU A 275 -38.40 -7.82 13.06
C GLU A 275 -39.43 -8.82 12.52
N VAL A 276 -38.99 -9.97 11.98
CA VAL A 276 -39.88 -11.03 11.48
C VAL A 276 -40.47 -11.88 12.61
N GLY A 277 -39.75 -12.05 13.72
CA GLY A 277 -40.24 -12.77 14.91
C GLY A 277 -41.20 -11.98 15.80
N GLY A 278 -41.46 -10.71 15.46
CA GLY A 278 -42.24 -9.77 16.28
C GLY A 278 -43.71 -9.59 15.87
N GLU A 279 -44.18 -10.18 14.77
CA GLU A 279 -45.61 -10.11 14.43
C GLU A 279 -46.39 -11.30 15.01
N PRO A 280 -47.32 -11.07 15.96
CA PRO A 280 -48.33 -12.05 16.25
C PRO A 280 -49.31 -12.07 15.07
N LEU A 281 -49.38 -13.21 14.39
CA LEU A 281 -50.34 -13.50 13.32
C LEU A 281 -51.75 -13.55 13.91
N LEU A 282 -52.39 -12.38 14.05
CA LEU A 282 -53.78 -12.25 14.47
C LEU A 282 -54.66 -12.22 13.22
N TYR A 283 -55.32 -13.36 12.95
CA TYR A 283 -56.48 -13.41 12.06
C TYR A 283 -57.67 -12.83 12.84
N GLU A 284 -58.14 -11.64 12.47
CA GLU A 284 -59.36 -11.05 13.04
C GLU A 284 -60.54 -11.20 12.07
N THR A 285 -61.55 -11.91 12.56
CA THR A 285 -62.82 -12.28 11.91
C THR A 285 -63.93 -11.26 12.18
N HIS A 286 -64.62 -10.81 11.11
CA HIS A 286 -65.98 -10.22 11.07
C HIS A 286 -66.20 -8.89 11.86
N THR A 287 -66.81 -7.81 11.35
CA THR A 287 -68.19 -7.66 10.83
C THR A 287 -68.45 -6.16 10.55
N ASN A 288 -69.23 -5.81 9.51
CA ASN A 288 -70.25 -4.75 9.57
C ASN A 288 -71.22 -4.84 8.37
N LEU A 289 -72.46 -5.25 8.67
CA LEU A 289 -73.71 -4.86 8.00
C LEU A 289 -73.87 -3.32 8.17
N GLN A 290 -74.49 -2.49 7.33
CA GLN A 290 -75.66 -2.65 6.47
C GLN A 290 -75.92 -1.34 5.68
N ARG A 291 -76.75 -1.45 4.62
CA ARG A 291 -77.42 -0.43 3.77
C ARG A 291 -76.66 0.01 2.50
N ALA A 292 -77.21 -0.05 1.29
CA ALA A 292 -78.45 -0.60 0.75
C ALA A 292 -78.28 -0.77 -0.78
N ALA A 293 -78.86 -1.83 -1.35
CA ALA A 293 -78.97 -2.15 -2.79
C ALA A 293 -80.11 -1.31 -3.46
N PRO A 294 -80.46 -1.39 -4.77
CA PRO A 294 -80.32 -2.53 -5.72
C PRO A 294 -80.18 -2.13 -7.24
N PRO A 295 -80.48 -2.96 -8.27
CA PRO A 295 -80.34 -4.42 -8.46
C PRO A 295 -79.67 -4.87 -9.80
N HIS A 296 -79.13 -6.11 -9.77
CA HIS A 296 -79.27 -7.21 -10.77
C HIS A 296 -78.70 -7.08 -12.21
N GLN A 297 -78.10 -8.08 -12.87
CA GLN A 297 -78.07 -9.55 -12.69
C GLN A 297 -76.96 -10.16 -13.60
N HIS A 298 -76.31 -11.26 -13.13
CA HIS A 298 -75.90 -12.49 -13.88
C HIS A 298 -74.74 -12.39 -14.92
N THR A 299 -73.81 -13.34 -15.13
CA THR A 299 -73.65 -14.75 -14.71
C THR A 299 -72.34 -15.35 -15.29
N LEU A 300 -71.65 -16.20 -14.50
CA LEU A 300 -70.84 -17.40 -14.80
C LEU A 300 -69.48 -17.42 -15.58
N LEU A 301 -68.50 -18.02 -14.87
CA LEU A 301 -67.63 -19.17 -15.21
C LEU A 301 -66.24 -19.03 -15.87
N ALA A 302 -65.29 -19.71 -15.18
CA ALA A 302 -64.14 -20.49 -15.69
C ALA A 302 -62.95 -19.70 -16.27
N ARG A 303 -61.70 -20.16 -16.29
CA ARG A 303 -60.88 -21.21 -15.64
C ARG A 303 -59.50 -21.03 -16.30
N GLU A 304 -58.42 -21.27 -15.55
CA GLU A 304 -57.06 -21.58 -16.01
C GLU A 304 -56.22 -20.54 -16.80
N GLY A 305 -55.12 -20.10 -16.16
CA GLY A 305 -53.84 -20.78 -16.37
C GLY A 305 -53.17 -20.71 -17.74
N SER A 306 -52.12 -19.88 -17.79
CA SER A 306 -50.78 -20.19 -18.32
C SER A 306 -50.35 -19.64 -19.70
N THR A 307 -49.13 -19.08 -19.65
CA THR A 307 -48.09 -18.98 -20.69
C THR A 307 -48.30 -18.05 -21.88
N GLN A 308 -47.53 -16.94 -21.90
CA GLN A 308 -46.89 -16.48 -23.14
C GLN A 308 -45.43 -16.09 -22.90
N ARG A 309 -44.56 -16.78 -23.64
CA ARG A 309 -43.14 -16.51 -23.87
C ARG A 309 -42.97 -15.19 -24.61
N THR A 310 -42.09 -14.34 -24.11
CA THR A 310 -41.61 -13.12 -24.78
C THR A 310 -40.68 -13.50 -25.92
N LYS A 311 -41.02 -13.10 -27.16
CA LYS A 311 -40.14 -13.18 -28.34
C LYS A 311 -39.32 -11.89 -28.47
N GLU A 312 -38.02 -12.08 -28.67
CA GLU A 312 -37.03 -11.10 -29.07
C GLU A 312 -37.42 -10.34 -30.35
N LYS A 313 -37.07 -9.05 -30.41
CA LYS A 313 -36.91 -8.30 -31.67
C LYS A 313 -35.50 -7.69 -31.71
N LYS A 314 -34.63 -8.32 -32.50
CA LYS A 314 -33.41 -7.73 -33.06
C LYS A 314 -33.80 -6.58 -33.99
N ILE A 315 -33.18 -5.41 -33.81
CA ILE A 315 -33.17 -4.34 -34.82
C ILE A 315 -31.74 -4.22 -35.32
N ASN A 316 -31.58 -4.57 -36.58
CA ASN A 316 -30.42 -4.34 -37.43
C ASN A 316 -30.48 -2.89 -37.90
N ASN A 317 -29.37 -2.15 -37.90
CA ASN A 317 -29.22 -1.01 -38.80
C ASN A 317 -27.78 -0.95 -39.31
N SER A 318 -27.64 -1.35 -40.57
CA SER A 318 -26.47 -1.16 -41.40
C SER A 318 -26.64 0.12 -42.23
N LYS A 319 -25.58 0.94 -42.30
CA LYS A 319 -24.93 1.48 -43.52
C LYS A 319 -24.55 2.97 -43.45
N PHE A 320 -23.24 3.17 -43.68
CA PHE A 320 -22.56 4.16 -44.54
C PHE A 320 -22.69 5.66 -44.25
N TYR A 321 -21.56 6.34 -44.05
CA TYR A 321 -20.74 7.06 -45.07
C TYR A 321 -19.28 7.10 -44.51
N SER A 322 -18.29 6.60 -45.27
CA SER A 322 -17.32 7.35 -46.11
C SER A 322 -16.32 8.18 -45.31
#